data_AF-A0A9E5MY46-F1
#
_entry.id   AF-A0A9E5MY46-F1
#
_cell.length_a   1.000
_cell.length_b   1.000
_cell.length_c   1.000
_cell.angle_alpha   90.00
_cell.angle_beta   90.00
_cell.angle_gamma   90.00
#
_symmetry.space_group_name_H-M   'P 1'
#
loop_
_entity.id
_entity.type
_entity.pdbx_description
1 polymer ?
#
loop_
_entity_poly.entity_id
_entity_poly.type
_entity_poly.pdbx_seq_one_letter_code
_entity_poly.pdbx_strand_id
1 'polypeptide(L)' 'LRGDEVKRHPTIEDRVVIYANATVLGGRTVIGHDSVIGSSVWLTRSVKPRTTVVLEKPKLRMRSEADDELAAEANYQI' A
#
# COMPACT_ATOMS: atom_id res chain seq x y z
N LEU A 1 -20.32 28.26 -19.57
CA LEU A 1 -19.59 26.99 -19.37
C LEU A 1 -19.44 26.79 -17.87
N ARG A 2 -20.38 26.09 -17.21
CA ARG A 2 -20.15 25.66 -15.82
C ARG A 2 -19.04 24.62 -15.90
N GLY A 3 -17.89 24.89 -15.28
CA GLY A 3 -16.78 23.94 -15.27
C GLY A 3 -17.27 22.67 -14.61
N ASP A 4 -17.36 21.59 -15.39
CA ASP A 4 -17.66 20.27 -14.85
C ASP A 4 -16.67 19.99 -13.72
N GLU A 5 -17.19 19.68 -12.54
CA GLU A 5 -16.38 19.43 -11.36
C GLU A 5 -15.60 18.13 -11.57
N VAL A 6 -14.37 18.26 -12.09
CA VAL A 6 -13.53 17.11 -12.42
C VAL A 6 -13.18 16.38 -11.12
N LYS A 7 -13.62 15.12 -11.00
CA LYS A 7 -13.23 14.25 -9.89
C LYS A 7 -11.71 14.19 -9.79
N ARG A 8 -11.16 14.49 -8.61
CA ARG A 8 -9.70 14.52 -8.35
C ARG A 8 -9.20 13.45 -7.38
N HIS A 9 -10.12 12.76 -6.70
CA HIS A 9 -9.84 11.75 -5.69
C HIS A 9 -10.27 10.36 -6.18
N PRO A 10 -9.67 9.27 -5.66
CA PRO A 10 -9.97 7.92 -6.11
C PRO A 10 -11.40 7.46 -5.80
N THR A 11 -11.84 6.42 -6.49
CA THR A 11 -13.00 5.59 -6.11
C THR A 11 -12.51 4.38 -5.32
N ILE A 12 -13.14 4.12 -4.17
CA ILE A 12 -12.93 2.90 -3.38
C ILE A 12 -14.22 2.07 -3.46
N GLU A 13 -14.13 0.85 -3.98
CA GLU A 13 -15.29 -0.05 -4.09
C GLU A 13 -15.54 -0.83 -2.78
N ASP A 14 -16.55 -1.70 -2.79
CA ASP A 14 -17.02 -2.44 -1.62
C ASP A 14 -15.95 -3.37 -1.02
N ARG A 15 -15.95 -3.49 0.31
CA ARG A 15 -15.10 -4.42 1.08
C ARG A 15 -13.59 -4.25 0.84
N VAL A 16 -13.17 -3.08 0.35
CA VAL A 16 -11.75 -2.74 0.25
C VAL A 16 -11.18 -2.48 1.63
N VAL A 17 -10.01 -3.07 1.91
CA VAL A 17 -9.22 -2.80 3.12
C VAL A 17 -8.01 -1.96 2.74
N ILE A 18 -7.82 -0.82 3.39
CA ILE A 18 -6.66 0.06 3.21
C ILE A 18 -5.95 0.19 4.55
N TYR A 19 -4.70 -0.26 4.62
CA TYR A 19 -3.90 -0.22 5.85
C TYR A 19 -3.22 1.14 6.06
N ALA A 20 -2.62 1.30 7.24
CA ALA A 20 -2.02 2.56 7.70
C ALA A 20 -0.95 3.10 6.73
N ASN A 21 -0.92 4.43 6.59
CA ASN A 21 0.02 5.17 5.74
C ASN A 21 -0.02 4.84 4.24
N ALA A 22 -0.99 4.06 3.76
CA ALA A 22 -1.20 3.91 2.33
C ALA A 22 -1.69 5.23 1.70
N THR A 23 -1.23 5.53 0.49
CA THR A 23 -1.57 6.74 -0.27
C THR A 23 -2.12 6.34 -1.63
N VAL A 24 -3.36 6.72 -1.92
CA VAL A 24 -4.03 6.45 -3.21
C VAL A 24 -4.43 7.77 -3.85
N LEU A 25 -3.92 8.02 -5.07
CA LEU A 25 -4.08 9.29 -5.77
C LEU A 25 -4.72 9.10 -7.15
N GLY A 26 -5.45 10.12 -7.60
CA GLY A 26 -5.96 10.24 -8.96
C GLY A 26 -7.48 10.10 -9.05
N GLY A 27 -8.12 11.07 -9.72
CA GLY A 27 -9.57 11.13 -9.93
C GLY A 27 -10.17 9.98 -10.73
N ARG A 28 -9.33 9.28 -11.50
CA ARG A 28 -9.67 8.12 -12.31
C ARG A 28 -9.23 6.79 -11.68
N THR A 29 -8.54 6.84 -10.54
CA THR A 29 -8.04 5.65 -9.86
C THR A 29 -9.20 4.94 -9.17
N VAL A 30 -9.36 3.66 -9.45
CA VAL A 30 -10.39 2.81 -8.83
C VAL A 30 -9.70 1.66 -8.11
N ILE A 31 -10.03 1.47 -6.84
CA ILE A 31 -9.63 0.29 -6.08
C ILE A 31 -10.79 -0.69 -6.11
N GLY A 32 -10.63 -1.78 -6.85
CA GLY A 32 -11.67 -2.76 -7.08
C GLY A 32 -12.12 -3.50 -5.82
N HIS A 33 -13.36 -3.96 -5.79
CA HIS A 33 -13.98 -4.60 -4.63
C HIS A 33 -13.17 -5.79 -4.09
N ASP A 34 -13.28 -6.05 -2.78
CA ASP A 34 -12.55 -7.12 -2.08
C ASP A 34 -11.01 -7.04 -2.20
N SER A 35 -10.45 -5.87 -2.53
CA SER A 35 -9.00 -5.68 -2.61
C SER A 35 -8.41 -5.24 -1.28
N VAL A 36 -7.13 -5.56 -1.07
CA VAL A 36 -6.36 -5.20 0.13
C VAL A 36 -5.16 -4.36 -0.28
N ILE A 37 -5.10 -3.13 0.23
CA ILE A 37 -3.97 -2.21 0.04
C ILE A 37 -3.14 -2.20 1.32
N GLY A 38 -1.94 -2.79 1.26
CA GLY A 38 -0.99 -2.89 2.35
C GLY A 38 -0.48 -1.54 2.88
N SER A 39 0.10 -1.56 4.08
CA SER A 39 0.61 -0.36 4.73
C SER A 39 1.69 0.32 3.88
N SER A 40 1.72 1.65 3.92
CA SER A 40 2.71 2.48 3.21
C SER A 40 2.76 2.33 1.68
N VAL A 41 1.81 1.60 1.07
CA VAL A 41 1.69 1.46 -0.38
C VAL A 41 1.33 2.80 -1.02
N TRP A 42 1.96 3.13 -2.16
CA TRP A 42 1.67 4.34 -2.94
C TRP A 42 1.13 3.99 -4.31
N LEU A 43 -0.12 4.42 -4.60
CA LEU A 43 -0.84 4.07 -5.83
C LEU A 43 -1.30 5.31 -6.59
N THR A 44 -1.05 5.31 -7.90
CA THR A 44 -1.55 6.30 -8.87
C THR A 44 -2.34 5.66 -10.02
N ARG A 45 -2.57 4.33 -9.94
CA ARG A 45 -3.24 3.53 -10.96
C ARG A 45 -4.26 2.61 -10.31
N SER A 46 -5.29 2.25 -11.07
CA SER A 46 -6.37 1.38 -10.59
C SER A 46 -5.88 -0.03 -10.27
N VAL A 47 -6.55 -0.65 -9.30
CA VAL A 47 -6.32 -2.03 -8.84
C VAL A 47 -7.56 -2.84 -9.18
N LYS A 48 -7.36 -4.03 -9.77
CA LYS A 48 -8.47 -4.93 -10.10
C LYS A 48 -9.11 -5.51 -8.83
N PRO A 49 -10.40 -5.88 -8.84
CA PRO A 49 -11.04 -6.55 -7.71
C PRO A 49 -10.27 -7.78 -7.22
N ARG A 50 -10.41 -8.12 -5.93
CA ARG A 50 -9.78 -9.27 -5.27
C ARG A 50 -8.26 -9.30 -5.40
N THR A 51 -7.61 -8.14 -5.41
CA THR A 51 -6.15 -8.02 -5.50
C THR A 51 -5.56 -7.59 -4.16
N THR A 52 -4.45 -8.20 -3.78
CA THR A 52 -3.63 -7.73 -2.63
C THR A 52 -2.41 -7.00 -3.16
N VAL A 53 -2.24 -5.74 -2.76
CA VAL A 53 -1.07 -4.91 -3.09
C VAL A 53 -0.27 -4.71 -1.82
N VAL A 54 1.00 -5.12 -1.83
CA VAL A 54 1.94 -4.94 -0.72
C VAL A 54 3.21 -4.29 -1.21
N LEU A 55 3.91 -3.58 -0.32
CA LEU A 55 5.28 -3.19 -0.58
C LEU A 55 6.18 -4.42 -0.56
N GLU A 56 7.21 -4.42 -1.40
CA GLU A 56 8.29 -5.40 -1.28
C GLU A 56 8.95 -5.28 0.09
N LYS A 57 9.50 -6.40 0.57
CA LYS A 57 10.25 -6.43 1.83
C LYS A 57 11.38 -5.39 1.75
N PRO A 58 11.39 -4.36 2.62
CA PRO A 58 12.37 -3.29 2.53
C PRO A 58 13.78 -3.85 2.75
N LYS A 59 14.72 -3.40 1.93
CA LYS A 59 16.15 -3.66 2.14
C LYS A 59 16.65 -2.71 3.22
N LEU A 60 16.62 -3.17 4.47
CA LEU A 60 17.04 -2.38 5.62
C LEU A 60 18.57 -2.23 5.61
N ARG A 61 19.04 -0.99 5.80
CA ARG A 61 20.46 -0.72 6.11
C ARG A 61 20.54 -0.42 7.60
N MET A 62 21.07 -1.37 8.35
CA MET A 62 21.30 -1.21 9.78
C MET A 62 22.77 -0.81 10.01
N ARG A 63 23.01 0.14 10.90
CA ARG A 63 24.35 0.51 11.37
C ARG A 63 24.33 0.44 12.88
N SER A 64 25.03 -0.53 13.47
CA SER A 64 25.24 -0.67 14.92
C SER A 64 26.73 -0.59 15.25
N GLU A 65 27.06 -0.13 16.46
CA GLU A 65 28.36 -0.33 17.11
C GLU A 65 28.23 -1.30 18.30
N ALA A 66 27.29 -2.24 18.24
CA ALA A 66 26.97 -3.17 19.33
C ALA A 66 27.05 -4.61 18.82
N ASP A 67 27.73 -5.46 19.62
CA ASP A 67 28.05 -6.86 19.35
C ASP A 67 26.82 -7.71 18.99
N ASP A 68 27.04 -8.63 18.05
CA ASP A 68 26.08 -9.51 17.36
C ASP A 68 25.33 -10.51 18.29
N GLU A 69 24.50 -10.05 19.22
CA GLU A 69 23.64 -10.95 20.02
C GLU A 69 22.26 -11.24 19.38
N LEU A 70 21.83 -10.44 18.40
CA LEU A 70 20.46 -10.53 17.82
C LEU A 70 20.37 -11.36 16.51
N ALA A 71 21.47 -11.97 16.05
CA ALA A 71 21.50 -12.72 14.79
C ALA A 71 20.74 -14.06 14.85
N ALA A 72 20.46 -14.60 16.04
CA ALA A 72 19.92 -15.96 16.20
C ALA A 72 18.40 -16.10 15.97
N GLU A 73 17.62 -15.01 16.00
CA GLU A 73 16.14 -15.11 16.03
C GLU A 73 15.42 -14.59 14.76
N ALA A 74 16.11 -14.45 13.63
CA ALA A 74 15.55 -13.77 12.45
C ALA A 74 15.00 -14.68 11.33
N ASN A 75 14.64 -15.94 11.61
CA ASN A 75 14.04 -16.85 10.62
C ASN A 75 12.69 -17.42 11.09
N TYR A 76 11.67 -16.56 11.18
CA TYR A 76 10.27 -16.99 11.08
C TYR A 76 9.72 -16.51 9.73
N GLN A 77 9.94 -17.31 8.70
CA GLN A 77 9.13 -17.26 7.49
C GLN A 77 7.85 -18.05 7.77
N ILE A 78 6.70 -17.38 7.77
CA ILE A 78 5.39 -17.98 7.52
C ILE A 78 5.09 -17.78 6.04
#